data_AF-A0A328SHC7-F1
#
_entry.id   AF-A0A328SHC7-F1
#
_cell.length_a   1.000
_cell.length_b   1.000
_cell.length_c   1.000
_cell.angle_alpha   90.00
_cell.angle_beta   90.00
_cell.angle_gamma   90.00
#
_symmetry.space_group_name_H-M   'P 1'
#
loop_
_entity.id
_entity.type
_entity.pdbx_description
1 polymer ?
#
loop_
_entity_poly.entity_id
_entity_poly.type
_entity_poly.pdbx_seq_one_letter_code
_entity_poly.pdbx_strand_id
1 'polypeptide(L)' 'MVKTLENLSKAFVGESQARNRYTMYSKIAKKEGYEKIAEIFLVTADNEYQHAKVLFK' A
#
# COMPACT_ATOMS: atom_id res chain seq x y z
N MET A 1 24.30 0.33 11.30
CA MET A 1 23.81 1.22 10.24
C MET A 1 23.39 0.46 8.98
N VAL A 2 24.22 -0.42 8.40
CA VAL A 2 23.90 -1.18 7.17
C VAL A 2 22.56 -1.94 7.25
N LYS A 3 22.34 -2.71 8.32
CA LYS A 3 21.10 -3.48 8.52
C LYS A 3 19.84 -2.61 8.60
N THR A 4 19.93 -1.41 9.19
CA THR A 4 18.81 -0.47 9.27
C THR A 4 18.46 0.06 7.89
N LEU A 5 19.46 0.42 7.08
CA LEU A 5 19.25 0.90 5.71
C LEU A 5 18.63 -0.18 4.81
N GLU A 6 19.11 -1.43 4.92
CA GLU A 6 18.51 -2.58 4.23
C GLU A 6 17.06 -2.81 4.65
N ASN A 7 16.76 -2.70 5.95
CA ASN A 7 15.40 -2.86 6.45
C ASN A 7 14.47 -1.76 5.96
N LEU A 8 14.92 -0.50 5.96
CA LEU A 8 14.15 0.63 5.41
C LEU A 8 13.87 0.45 3.91
N SER A 9 14.86 -0.02 3.15
CA SER A 9 14.70 -0.30 1.72
C SER A 9 13.69 -1.43 1.48
N LYS A 10 13.75 -2.51 2.25
CA LYS A 10 12.79 -3.62 2.19
C LYS A 10 11.38 -3.18 2.56
N ALA A 11 11.25 -2.36 3.61
CA ALA A 11 9.96 -1.80 4.03
C ALA A 11 9.36 -0.92 2.93
N PHE A 12 10.14 0.01 2.36
CA PHE A 12 9.70 0.87 1.25
C PHE A 12 9.17 0.07 0.05
N VAL A 13 9.90 -0.99 -0.35
CA VAL A 13 9.46 -1.89 -1.42
C VAL A 13 8.17 -2.62 -1.02
N GLY A 14 8.08 -3.09 0.22
CA GLY A 14 6.90 -3.75 0.77
C GLY A 14 5.64 -2.87 0.69
N GLU A 15 5.72 -1.64 1.19
CA GLU A 15 4.60 -0.69 1.18
C GLU A 15 4.20 -0.29 -0.25
N SER A 16 5.19 -0.12 -1.13
CA SER A 16 4.95 0.18 -2.54
C SER A 16 4.18 -0.96 -3.24
N GLN A 17 4.51 -2.22 -2.93
CA GLN A 17 3.78 -3.37 -3.45
C GLN A 17 2.40 -3.51 -2.80
N ALA A 18 2.27 -3.24 -1.50
CA ALA A 18 1.00 -3.28 -0.78
C ALA A 18 -0.01 -2.29 -1.36
N ARG A 19 0.40 -1.03 -1.60
CA ARG A 19 -0.40 -0.03 -2.31
C ARG A 19 -0.98 -0.55 -3.62
N ASN A 20 -0.14 -1.17 -4.46
CA ASN A 20 -0.57 -1.70 -5.75
C ASN A 20 -1.60 -2.83 -5.58
N ARG A 21 -1.37 -3.77 -4.65
CA ARG A 21 -2.33 -4.85 -4.35
C ARG A 21 -3.67 -4.30 -3.87
N TYR A 22 -3.66 -3.36 -2.92
CA TYR A 22 -4.91 -2.76 -2.41
C TYR A 22 -5.66 -1.98 -3.49
N THR A 23 -4.95 -1.29 -4.38
CA THR A 23 -5.58 -0.65 -5.56
C THR A 23 -6.23 -1.68 -6.49
N MET A 24 -5.59 -2.84 -6.71
CA MET A 24 -6.19 -3.93 -7.49
C MET A 24 -7.41 -4.53 -6.80
N TYR A 25 -7.34 -4.77 -5.48
CA TYR A 25 -8.45 -5.32 -4.71
C TYR A 25 -9.64 -4.36 -4.63
N SER A 26 -9.41 -3.05 -4.58
CA SER A 26 -10.46 -2.04 -4.70
C SER A 26 -11.25 -2.21 -6.00
N LYS A 27 -10.56 -2.42 -7.13
CA LYS A 27 -11.20 -2.66 -8.44
C LYS A 27 -12.01 -3.96 -8.46
N ILE A 28 -11.49 -5.03 -7.85
CA ILE A 28 -12.19 -6.32 -7.75
C ILE A 28 -13.45 -6.18 -6.89
N ALA A 29 -13.32 -5.61 -5.69
CA ALA A 29 -14.45 -5.38 -4.77
C ALA A 29 -15.55 -4.54 -5.43
N LYS A 30 -15.17 -3.51 -6.19
CA LYS A 30 -16.14 -2.69 -6.96
C LYS A 30 -16.85 -3.51 -8.04
N LYS A 31 -16.13 -4.35 -8.78
CA LYS A 31 -16.72 -5.23 -9.81
C LYS A 31 -17.72 -6.23 -9.21
N GLU A 32 -17.48 -6.68 -7.99
CA GLU A 32 -18.36 -7.61 -7.27
C GLU A 32 -19.52 -6.92 -6.52
N GLY A 33 -19.63 -5.59 -6.60
CA GLY A 33 -20.70 -4.81 -5.98
C GLY A 33 -20.44 -4.41 -4.52
N TYR A 34 -19.26 -4.66 -3.98
CA TYR A 34 -18.87 -4.29 -2.63
C TYR A 34 -18.28 -2.87 -2.55
N GLU A 35 -19.10 -1.86 -2.81
CA GLU A 35 -18.67 -0.45 -2.90
C GLU A 35 -17.91 0.03 -1.64
N LYS A 36 -18.41 -0.30 -0.44
CA LYS A 36 -17.75 0.15 0.81
C LYS A 36 -16.40 -0.53 1.03
N ILE A 37 -16.27 -1.81 0.64
CA ILE A 37 -15.01 -2.55 0.73
C ILE A 37 -14.01 -1.99 -0.29
N ALA A 38 -14.47 -1.61 -1.49
CA ALA A 38 -13.65 -0.96 -2.49
C ALA A 38 -13.07 0.38 -1.99
N GLU A 39 -13.88 1.18 -1.30
CA GLU A 39 -13.45 2.44 -0.68
C GLU A 39 -12.39 2.18 0.40
N ILE A 40 -12.61 1.20 1.28
CA ILE A 40 -11.64 0.83 2.32
C ILE A 40 -10.31 0.43 1.70
N PHE A 41 -10.31 -0.42 0.66
CA PHE A 41 -9.06 -0.78 -0.03
C PHE A 41 -8.36 0.42 -0.65
N LEU A 42 -9.10 1.40 -1.18
CA LEU A 42 -8.50 2.59 -1.77
C LEU A 42 -7.87 3.50 -0.70
N VAL A 43 -8.56 3.68 0.43
CA VAL A 43 -8.02 4.43 1.59
C VAL A 43 -6.77 3.74 2.13
N THR A 44 -6.78 2.41 2.27
CA THR A 44 -5.59 1.66 2.71
C THR A 44 -4.45 1.80 1.71
N ALA A 45 -4.71 1.77 0.40
CA ALA A 45 -3.68 2.01 -0.61
C ALA A 45 -3.02 3.41 -0.47
N ASP A 46 -3.79 4.43 -0.12
CA ASP A 46 -3.26 5.78 0.12
C ASP A 46 -2.45 5.85 1.43
N ASN A 47 -2.85 5.13 2.47
CA ASN A 47 -2.05 5.00 3.69
C ASN A 47 -0.69 4.36 3.41
N GLU A 48 -0.63 3.28 2.62
CA GLU A 48 0.65 2.66 2.25
C GLU A 48 1.53 3.58 1.39
N TYR A 49 0.92 4.46 0.60
CA TYR A 49 1.66 5.52 -0.09
C TYR A 49 2.31 6.48 0.92
N GLN A 50 1.60 6.90 1.98
CA GLN A 50 2.18 7.75 3.02
C GLN A 50 3.29 7.02 3.80
N HIS A 51 3.11 5.74 4.13
CA HIS A 51 4.14 4.93 4.77
C HIS A 51 5.41 4.86 3.92
N ALA A 52 5.28 4.51 2.64
CA ALA A 52 6.41 4.48 1.70
C ALA A 52 7.09 5.86 1.58
N LYS A 53 6.31 6.94 1.51
CA LYS A 53 6.82 8.31 1.41
C LYS A 53 7.64 8.72 2.65
N VAL A 54 7.23 8.30 3.85
CA VAL A 54 7.99 8.56 5.08
C VAL A 54 9.29 7.76 5.09
N LEU A 55 9.26 6.49 4.67
CA LEU A 55 10.44 5.61 4.64
C LEU A 55 11.49 6.04 3.61
N PHE A 56 11.10 6.76 2.57
CA PHE A 56 12.00 7.21 1.49
C PHE A 56 12.68 8.56 1.77
N LYS A 57 12.17 9.33 2.73
CA LYS A 57 12.78 10.60 3.14
C LYS A 57 14.01 10.37 4.01
#